data_AF-A0A0N0NHM0-F1
#
_entry.id   AF-A0A0N0NHM0-F1
#
_cell.length_a   1.000
_cell.length_b   1.000
_cell.length_c   1.000
_cell.angle_alpha   90.00
_cell.angle_beta   90.00
_cell.angle_gamma   90.00
#
_symmetry.space_group_name_H-M   'P 1'
#
loop_
_entity.id
_entity.type
_entity.pdbx_description
1 polymer ?
#
loop_
_entity_poly.entity_id
_entity_poly.type
_entity_poly.pdbx_seq_one_letter_code
_entity_poly.pdbx_strand_id
1 'polypeptide(L)'
;MPPTPAERSLYLNPLVPESVRHNTTTVSQIRSLSSILLGVAAGILGLESQWGFLFYFVSQFFISGLIHFVLAKGSPGEYFAGSGTSVEVPKPNGKGKSKEMAGAWRDVWLGSGLFEGLSGFVLGWAGTPWTSFATKDFPPRAARQKRRVLRSTISSEPKLYPLEAAAIHAAESSGSLVATGVGQLGFSTMSSTSSLSKRGLMSLPSEILESIIDKVFPDSQLYIINGKDLKWPKKMSIRLPHSLLVSKTYFKLAKAAALQQATIAIPHKFDIDRARISSLLFSPDFRLLQYLDVRSWIHTWRQIDERVFKAMLSAAPQLRKLTVDGPKIWGCRGYTSTGHRDRDDPVPFTVTPGPDLPQHIKQKFEEEFRFKPINYRVPNFKDMGGLALHAWLTRNKDFELCFVARVKTHTWSKDLCGSPGGPRGGFIERHLWDVTFSTHTPALAVKPGDRPGNENCNPDQKEEAEFDIPIDPSFFENVYNSPDCQMVLQRFRNAEERL
;
A
#
# COMPACT_ATOMS: atom_id res chain seq x y z
N MET A 1 71.81 21.06 8.22
CA MET A 1 70.74 22.09 8.07
C MET A 1 70.23 22.44 9.46
N PRO A 2 69.85 23.69 9.75
CA PRO A 2 69.11 23.99 10.98
C PRO A 2 67.74 23.29 10.94
N PRO A 3 67.25 22.71 12.06
CA PRO A 3 65.95 22.06 12.10
C PRO A 3 64.86 23.08 11.79
N THR A 4 63.86 22.65 11.01
CA THR A 4 62.73 23.50 10.64
C THR A 4 61.94 23.90 11.90
N PRO A 5 61.22 25.03 11.87
CA PRO A 5 60.46 25.47 13.04
C PRO A 5 59.40 24.46 13.52
N ALA A 6 58.89 23.62 12.62
CA ALA A 6 57.93 22.55 12.93
C ALA A 6 58.58 21.37 13.68
N GLU A 7 59.74 20.90 13.22
CA GLU A 7 60.55 19.89 13.93
C GLU A 7 60.94 20.40 15.33
N ARG A 8 61.34 21.68 15.44
CA ARG A 8 61.68 22.28 16.74
C ARG A 8 60.51 22.35 17.71
N SER A 9 59.27 22.53 17.24
CA SER A 9 58.08 22.42 18.10
C SER A 9 57.77 20.98 18.53
N LEU A 10 58.00 19.99 17.66
CA LEU A 10 57.86 18.56 18.00
C LEU A 10 58.88 18.11 19.08
N TYR A 11 60.09 18.67 19.09
CA TYR A 11 61.05 18.42 20.16
C TYR A 11 60.68 19.08 21.51
N LEU A 12 59.90 20.18 21.49
CA LEU A 12 59.48 20.88 22.70
C LEU A 12 58.21 20.28 23.31
N ASN A 13 57.26 19.86 22.47
CA ASN A 13 56.05 19.16 22.85
C ASN A 13 55.94 17.90 21.97
N PRO A 14 56.46 16.74 22.41
CA PRO A 14 56.41 15.51 21.63
C PRO A 14 54.97 15.04 21.48
N LEU A 15 54.38 15.32 20.33
CA LEU A 15 53.09 14.75 19.91
C LEU A 15 53.26 13.24 19.78
N VAL A 16 52.73 12.50 20.75
CA VAL A 16 52.70 11.04 20.70
C VAL A 16 51.83 10.64 19.49
N PRO A 17 52.41 10.00 18.44
CA PRO A 17 51.68 9.76 17.20
C PRO A 17 50.47 8.84 17.42
N GLU A 18 50.56 7.94 18.40
CA GLU A 18 49.46 7.07 18.81
C GLU A 18 48.29 7.86 19.40
N SER A 19 48.54 8.92 20.18
CA SER A 19 47.48 9.81 20.69
C SER A 19 46.82 10.61 19.58
N VAL A 20 47.58 11.11 18.59
CA VAL A 20 47.02 11.81 17.42
C VAL A 20 46.16 10.85 16.58
N ARG A 21 46.64 9.62 16.37
CA ARG A 21 45.90 8.55 15.68
C ARG A 21 44.62 8.17 16.41
N HIS A 22 44.68 8.00 17.72
CA HIS A 22 43.52 7.72 18.57
C HIS A 22 42.49 8.85 18.50
N ASN A 23 42.89 10.11 18.70
CA ASN A 23 42.01 11.28 18.60
C ASN A 23 41.31 11.36 17.24
N THR A 24 42.06 11.14 16.15
CA THR A 24 41.53 11.15 14.78
C THR A 24 40.51 10.02 14.56
N THR A 25 40.80 8.83 15.12
CA THR A 25 39.91 7.66 15.04
C THR A 25 38.62 7.91 15.82
N THR A 26 38.71 8.42 17.05
CA THR A 26 37.55 8.75 17.90
C THR A 26 36.67 9.83 17.26
N VAL A 27 37.25 10.87 16.66
CA VAL A 27 36.47 11.90 15.93
C VAL A 27 35.78 11.32 14.69
N SER A 28 36.44 10.43 13.93
CA SER A 28 35.79 9.74 12.79
C SER A 28 34.63 8.86 13.26
N GLN A 29 34.80 8.07 14.33
CA GLN A 29 33.74 7.25 14.92
C GLN A 29 32.55 8.09 15.39
N ILE A 30 32.78 9.19 16.10
CA ILE A 30 31.71 10.12 16.54
C ILE A 30 30.95 10.67 15.34
N ARG A 31 31.65 11.06 14.27
CA ARG A 31 31.01 11.58 13.03
C ARG A 31 30.20 10.53 12.29
N SER A 32 30.71 9.31 12.18
CA SER A 32 30.03 8.19 11.54
C SER A 32 28.74 7.81 12.29
N LEU A 33 28.83 7.63 13.62
CA LEU A 33 27.65 7.36 14.46
C LEU A 33 26.64 8.50 14.40
N SER A 34 27.09 9.75 14.51
CA SER A 34 26.21 10.91 14.46
C SER A 34 25.56 11.09 13.08
N SER A 35 26.25 10.77 11.98
CA SER A 35 25.66 10.89 10.65
C SER A 35 24.56 9.86 10.42
N ILE A 36 24.73 8.62 10.87
CA ILE A 36 23.69 7.58 10.83
C ILE A 36 22.48 8.00 11.68
N LEU A 37 22.70 8.47 12.92
CA LEU A 37 21.62 8.94 13.80
C LEU A 37 20.87 10.15 13.21
N LEU A 38 21.56 11.09 12.59
CA LEU A 38 20.94 12.20 11.87
C LEU A 38 20.17 11.75 10.63
N GLY A 39 20.65 10.72 9.92
CA GLY A 39 19.93 10.11 8.81
C GLY A 39 18.60 9.53 9.27
N VAL A 40 18.64 8.77 10.36
CA VAL A 40 17.44 8.21 11.01
C VAL A 40 16.49 9.33 11.47
N ALA A 41 17.00 10.40 12.08
CA ALA A 41 16.18 11.55 12.48
C ALA A 41 15.52 12.25 11.27
N ALA A 42 16.26 12.47 10.18
CA ALA A 42 15.73 13.08 8.95
C ALA A 42 14.63 12.23 8.29
N GLY A 43 14.77 10.90 8.36
CA GLY A 43 13.77 9.96 7.88
C GLY A 43 12.50 9.91 8.73
N ILE A 44 12.63 9.90 10.06
CA ILE A 44 11.49 9.99 10.98
C ILE A 44 10.72 11.31 10.79
N LEU A 45 11.45 12.41 10.54
CA LEU A 45 10.86 13.73 10.27
C LEU A 45 10.22 13.87 8.87
N GLY A 46 10.33 12.86 8.01
CA GLY A 46 9.73 12.90 6.67
C GLY A 46 10.38 13.93 5.72
N LEU A 47 11.62 14.36 5.97
CA LEU A 47 12.25 15.38 5.14
C LEU A 47 12.54 14.84 3.73
N GLU A 48 12.05 15.53 2.70
CA GLU A 48 12.25 15.16 1.30
C GLU A 48 13.44 15.92 0.67
N SER A 49 14.25 15.20 -0.11
CA SER A 49 15.23 15.74 -1.06
C SER A 49 16.11 16.88 -0.47
N GLN A 50 15.96 18.12 -0.95
CA GLN A 50 16.80 19.26 -0.57
C GLN A 50 16.76 19.58 0.94
N TRP A 51 15.63 19.33 1.61
CA TRP A 51 15.48 19.61 3.04
C TRP A 51 16.27 18.62 3.91
N GLY A 52 16.36 17.34 3.50
CA GLY A 52 17.19 16.34 4.18
C GLY A 52 18.68 16.68 4.09
N PHE A 53 19.17 17.12 2.92
CA PHE A 53 20.55 17.57 2.78
C PHE A 53 20.83 18.87 3.56
N LEU A 54 19.91 19.85 3.57
CA LEU A 54 20.08 21.06 4.36
C LEU A 54 20.17 20.75 5.86
N PHE A 55 19.29 19.86 6.35
CA PHE A 55 19.33 19.36 7.73
C PHE A 55 20.68 18.70 8.06
N TYR A 56 21.19 17.83 7.19
CA TYR A 56 22.52 17.22 7.35
C TYR A 56 23.64 18.24 7.53
N PHE A 57 23.74 19.24 6.64
CA PHE A 57 24.79 20.25 6.73
C PHE A 57 24.69 21.07 8.02
N VAL A 58 23.50 21.56 8.37
CA VAL A 58 23.28 22.34 9.60
C VAL A 58 23.67 21.53 10.84
N SER A 59 23.27 20.25 10.91
CA SER A 59 23.61 19.37 12.02
C SER A 59 25.10 19.01 12.08
N GLN A 60 25.80 18.86 10.95
CA GLN A 60 27.25 18.63 10.94
C GLN A 60 28.06 19.87 11.37
N PHE A 61 27.62 21.08 11.00
CA PHE A 61 28.18 22.32 11.53
C PHE A 61 27.97 22.41 13.06
N PHE A 62 26.78 22.06 13.55
CA PHE A 62 26.48 22.04 14.99
C PHE A 62 27.36 21.03 15.77
N ILE A 63 27.49 19.79 15.28
CA ILE A 63 28.34 18.76 15.90
C ILE A 63 29.82 19.18 15.88
N SER A 64 30.31 19.75 14.78
CA SER A 64 31.71 20.21 14.69
C SER A 64 31.97 21.39 15.63
N GLY A 65 31.01 22.29 15.81
CA GLY A 65 31.03 23.30 16.86
C GLY A 65 31.06 22.69 18.26
N LEU A 66 30.24 21.68 18.54
CA LEU A 66 30.21 20.99 19.83
C LEU A 66 31.54 20.29 20.14
N ILE A 67 32.16 19.62 19.16
CA ILE A 67 33.50 19.01 19.32
C ILE A 67 34.55 20.10 19.62
N HIS A 68 34.50 21.23 18.93
CA HIS A 68 35.43 22.34 19.12
C HIS A 68 35.31 23.00 20.50
N PHE A 69 34.08 23.26 20.98
CA PHE A 69 33.85 23.88 22.28
C PHE A 69 33.99 22.91 23.46
N VAL A 70 33.45 21.69 23.35
CA VAL A 70 33.37 20.74 24.49
C VAL A 70 34.60 19.84 24.59
N LEU A 71 35.05 19.23 23.49
CA LEU A 71 36.21 18.33 23.53
C LEU A 71 37.53 19.10 23.44
N ALA A 72 37.65 20.05 22.49
CA ALA A 72 38.90 20.78 22.27
C ALA A 72 39.08 22.02 23.16
N LYS A 73 38.09 22.39 23.99
CA LYS A 73 38.13 23.56 24.92
C LYS A 73 38.58 24.89 24.28
N GLY A 74 38.41 25.04 22.97
CA GLY A 74 38.91 26.19 22.21
C GLY A 74 40.38 26.12 21.74
N SER A 75 41.15 25.09 22.10
CA SER A 75 42.56 24.89 21.70
C SER A 75 42.78 23.66 20.78
N PRO A 76 42.16 23.58 19.60
CA PRO A 76 42.26 22.40 18.72
C PRO A 76 43.69 22.08 18.25
N GLY A 77 44.59 23.07 18.26
CA GLY A 77 46.01 22.88 17.91
C GLY A 77 46.82 22.06 18.93
N GLU A 78 46.29 21.76 20.10
CA GLU A 78 46.92 20.87 21.09
C GLU A 78 46.59 19.39 20.86
N TYR A 79 45.45 19.12 20.20
CA TYR A 79 44.89 17.76 20.04
C TYR A 79 45.05 17.19 18.64
N PHE A 80 45.20 18.05 17.62
CA PHE A 80 45.32 17.67 16.22
C PHE A 80 46.58 18.27 15.60
N ALA A 81 47.42 17.39 15.05
CA ALA A 81 48.57 17.77 14.23
C ALA A 81 48.10 18.29 12.86
N GLY A 82 47.51 19.50 12.84
CA GLY A 82 46.94 20.09 11.64
C GLY A 82 47.96 20.25 10.52
N SER A 83 47.50 20.24 9.27
CA SER A 83 48.34 20.22 8.07
C SER A 83 49.36 21.38 7.96
N GLY A 84 50.57 21.15 8.48
CA GLY A 84 51.88 21.75 8.15
C GLY A 84 52.10 23.27 8.34
N THR A 85 51.05 24.08 8.43
CA THR A 85 51.12 25.54 8.31
C THR A 85 51.12 26.22 9.67
N SER A 86 52.32 26.42 10.22
CA SER A 86 52.52 27.23 11.43
C SER A 86 52.39 28.72 11.12
N VAL A 87 51.38 29.39 11.68
CA VAL A 87 51.26 30.85 11.64
C VAL A 87 51.78 31.41 12.95
N GLU A 88 52.72 32.37 12.88
CA GLU A 88 53.23 33.03 14.09
C GLU A 88 52.25 34.13 14.54
N VAL A 89 51.47 33.86 15.59
CA VAL A 89 50.59 34.86 16.21
C VAL A 89 51.39 35.67 17.25
N PRO A 90 51.44 37.02 17.17
CA PRO A 90 52.11 37.84 18.17
C PRO A 90 51.28 37.87 19.47
N LYS A 91 51.87 37.52 20.62
CA LYS A 91 51.24 37.78 21.93
C LYS A 91 51.25 39.28 22.25
N PRO A 92 50.15 39.85 22.77
CA PRO A 92 50.05 41.29 23.06
C PRO A 92 50.83 41.75 24.30
N ASN A 93 51.36 40.84 25.12
CA ASN A 93 52.29 41.18 26.20
C ASN A 93 53.60 40.37 26.05
N GLY A 94 54.72 41.06 26.22
CA GLY A 94 56.01 40.64 25.67
C GLY A 94 56.64 39.39 26.29
N LYS A 95 57.58 38.80 25.53
CA LYS A 95 58.43 37.63 25.84
C LYS A 95 57.77 36.24 25.71
N GLY A 96 57.15 35.98 24.57
CA GLY A 96 56.95 34.62 24.07
C GLY A 96 56.09 34.54 22.80
N LYS A 97 56.65 34.05 21.69
CA LYS A 97 55.86 33.68 20.49
C LYS A 97 55.22 32.30 20.72
N SER A 98 53.90 32.21 20.89
CA SER A 98 53.19 30.94 20.76
C SER A 98 52.87 30.71 19.28
N LYS A 99 53.30 29.57 18.74
CA LYS A 99 52.94 29.15 17.38
C LYS A 99 51.67 28.32 17.47
N GLU A 100 50.55 28.87 17.01
CA GLU A 100 49.32 28.11 16.86
C GLU A 100 49.34 27.38 15.51
N MET A 101 48.96 26.10 15.52
CA MET A 101 48.87 25.27 14.32
C MET A 101 47.62 25.65 13.53
N ALA A 102 47.72 26.67 12.67
CA ALA A 102 46.62 27.26 11.92
C ALA A 102 45.98 26.33 10.86
N GLY A 103 46.45 25.09 10.71
CA GLY A 103 45.78 24.05 9.92
C GLY A 103 44.69 23.28 10.68
N ALA A 104 44.81 23.15 12.02
CA ALA A 104 43.99 22.20 12.80
C ALA A 104 42.48 22.49 12.74
N TRP A 105 42.07 23.76 12.64
CA TRP A 105 40.66 24.13 12.49
C TRP A 105 40.09 23.69 11.13
N ARG A 106 40.90 23.63 10.05
CA ARG A 106 40.42 23.14 8.75
C ARG A 106 40.17 21.65 8.79
N ASP A 107 41.02 20.87 9.45
CA ASP A 107 40.78 19.43 9.64
C ASP A 107 39.58 19.16 10.57
N VAL A 108 39.31 20.05 11.53
CA VAL A 108 38.11 19.99 12.38
C VAL A 108 36.83 20.41 11.63
N TRP A 109 36.80 21.47 10.82
CA TRP A 109 35.56 21.95 10.20
C TRP A 109 35.32 21.50 8.76
N LEU A 110 36.39 21.21 8.00
CA LEU A 110 36.39 20.89 6.57
C LEU A 110 37.14 19.58 6.25
N GLY A 111 37.64 18.86 7.26
CA GLY A 111 38.36 17.61 7.09
C GLY A 111 37.53 16.52 6.42
N SER A 112 38.22 15.49 5.93
CA SER A 112 37.70 14.41 5.07
C SER A 112 36.38 13.76 5.54
N GLY A 113 36.14 13.75 6.85
CA GLY A 113 34.94 13.15 7.47
C GLY A 113 33.60 13.74 7.03
N LEU A 114 33.53 14.97 6.49
CA LEU A 114 32.25 15.57 6.08
C LEU A 114 31.62 14.89 4.86
N PHE A 115 32.42 14.32 3.94
CA PHE A 115 31.89 13.50 2.84
C PHE A 115 31.83 12.02 3.21
N GLU A 116 32.72 11.55 4.09
CA GLU A 116 32.71 10.18 4.61
C GLU A 116 31.38 9.88 5.34
N GLY A 117 30.98 10.76 6.25
CA GLY A 117 29.72 10.68 7.00
C GLY A 117 28.46 10.85 6.15
N LEU A 118 28.56 11.43 4.94
CA LEU A 118 27.40 11.60 4.04
C LEU A 118 26.81 10.25 3.62
N SER A 119 27.67 9.24 3.43
CA SER A 119 27.23 7.87 3.13
C SER A 119 26.40 7.27 4.27
N GLY A 120 26.88 7.39 5.52
CA GLY A 120 26.16 6.96 6.72
C GLY A 120 24.84 7.71 6.95
N PHE A 121 24.79 9.01 6.63
CA PHE A 121 23.55 9.80 6.66
C PHE A 121 22.53 9.31 5.63
N VAL A 122 22.94 9.15 4.36
CA VAL A 122 22.04 8.66 3.30
C VAL A 122 21.57 7.23 3.60
N LEU A 123 22.44 6.37 4.14
CA LEU A 123 22.06 5.02 4.59
C LEU A 123 21.07 5.05 5.77
N GLY A 124 21.26 5.94 6.75
CA GLY A 124 20.31 6.10 7.86
C GLY A 124 18.96 6.64 7.39
N TRP A 125 18.96 7.60 6.47
CA TRP A 125 17.78 8.28 5.92
C TRP A 125 16.97 7.40 4.95
N ALA A 126 17.64 6.58 4.14
CA ALA A 126 17.00 5.58 3.29
C ALA A 126 16.64 4.29 4.07
N GLY A 127 17.42 3.98 5.12
CA GLY A 127 17.23 2.80 5.96
C GLY A 127 16.12 2.94 7.00
N THR A 128 15.74 4.17 7.38
CA THR A 128 14.47 4.40 8.06
C THR A 128 13.31 4.00 7.18
N PRO A 129 12.46 3.06 7.60
CA PRO A 129 11.22 2.79 6.91
C PRO A 129 10.30 4.00 7.05
N TRP A 130 10.30 4.86 6.02
CA TRP A 130 9.29 5.91 5.81
C TRP A 130 7.87 5.32 5.87
N THR A 131 7.77 4.05 5.50
CA THR A 131 6.61 3.15 5.60
C THR A 131 6.18 2.77 7.03
N SER A 132 6.88 3.18 8.09
CA SER A 132 6.46 2.89 9.48
C SER A 132 5.66 4.00 10.15
N PHE A 133 5.73 5.24 9.64
CA PHE A 133 4.89 6.36 10.12
C PHE A 133 3.84 6.82 9.10
N ALA A 134 4.09 6.63 7.81
CA ALA A 134 3.05 6.63 6.77
C ALA A 134 2.81 5.19 6.31
N THR A 135 1.55 4.76 6.32
CA THR A 135 1.05 3.45 5.82
C THR A 135 1.70 2.20 6.42
N LYS A 136 0.98 1.60 7.39
CA LYS A 136 0.76 0.15 7.35
C LYS A 136 0.43 -0.28 5.91
N ASP A 137 0.81 -1.50 5.56
CA ASP A 137 0.45 -2.21 4.32
C ASP A 137 1.37 -1.88 3.11
N PHE A 138 2.48 -2.62 2.98
CA PHE A 138 2.92 -3.31 1.74
C PHE A 138 4.08 -4.32 2.05
N PRO A 139 4.22 -5.46 1.32
CA PRO A 139 5.15 -6.56 1.62
C PRO A 139 6.50 -6.52 0.85
N PRO A 140 7.47 -7.41 1.16
CA PRO A 140 8.83 -7.35 0.62
C PRO A 140 9.00 -7.97 -0.78
N ARG A 141 10.00 -7.47 -1.54
CA ARG A 141 10.36 -8.00 -2.87
C ARG A 141 11.15 -9.30 -2.79
N ALA A 142 10.60 -10.39 -3.34
CA ALA A 142 11.29 -11.66 -3.52
C ALA A 142 12.32 -11.66 -4.68
N ALA A 143 13.23 -12.64 -4.66
CA ALA A 143 14.46 -12.65 -5.44
C ALA A 143 14.33 -13.04 -6.93
N ARG A 144 15.29 -12.55 -7.72
CA ARG A 144 15.40 -12.74 -9.18
C ARG A 144 15.87 -14.16 -9.55
N GLN A 145 14.96 -15.14 -9.64
CA GLN A 145 15.29 -16.51 -10.04
C GLN A 145 15.30 -16.69 -11.58
N LYS A 146 16.40 -17.24 -12.12
CA LYS A 146 16.58 -17.46 -13.57
C LYS A 146 15.67 -18.58 -14.08
N ARG A 147 14.75 -18.28 -15.02
CA ARG A 147 14.06 -19.33 -15.80
C ARG A 147 15.07 -20.04 -16.72
N ARG A 148 15.26 -21.35 -16.51
CA ARG A 148 15.94 -22.25 -17.45
C ARG A 148 14.88 -22.83 -18.37
N VAL A 149 15.04 -22.67 -19.68
CA VAL A 149 14.12 -23.26 -20.67
C VAL A 149 14.38 -24.77 -20.72
N LEU A 150 13.32 -25.57 -20.60
CA LEU A 150 13.33 -26.99 -20.95
C LEU A 150 12.22 -27.26 -21.96
N ARG A 151 12.59 -27.99 -23.02
CA ARG A 151 11.86 -28.13 -24.27
C ARG A 151 11.82 -29.62 -24.61
N SER A 152 10.65 -30.25 -24.49
CA SER A 152 10.42 -31.61 -24.98
C SER A 152 8.92 -31.83 -25.17
N THR A 153 8.40 -31.85 -26.40
CA THR A 153 8.28 -33.00 -27.31
C THR A 153 6.92 -33.67 -27.17
N ILE A 154 5.98 -33.30 -28.04
CA ILE A 154 4.83 -34.13 -28.41
C ILE A 154 4.81 -34.19 -29.94
N SER A 155 4.74 -35.41 -30.47
CA SER A 155 4.80 -35.71 -31.90
C SER A 155 3.82 -36.82 -32.22
N SER A 156 2.74 -36.50 -32.94
CA SER A 156 2.15 -37.37 -33.98
C SER A 156 0.97 -36.67 -34.67
N GLU A 157 1.23 -36.14 -35.86
CA GLU A 157 0.29 -36.08 -37.00
C GLU A 157 -0.04 -37.52 -37.52
N PRO A 158 -0.82 -37.76 -38.61
CA PRO A 158 -1.42 -36.84 -39.61
C PRO A 158 -2.90 -37.14 -39.99
N LYS A 159 -3.49 -36.31 -40.89
CA LYS A 159 -4.18 -36.80 -42.12
C LYS A 159 -4.50 -35.67 -43.13
N LEU A 160 -4.63 -36.05 -44.41
CA LEU A 160 -4.61 -35.17 -45.60
C LEU A 160 -5.99 -34.68 -46.10
N TYR A 161 -5.91 -33.59 -46.89
CA TYR A 161 -6.80 -32.99 -47.92
C TYR A 161 -7.58 -33.97 -48.85
N PRO A 162 -8.64 -33.55 -49.60
CA PRO A 162 -8.65 -32.54 -50.71
C PRO A 162 -9.60 -31.33 -50.46
N LEU A 163 -9.51 -30.13 -51.07
CA LEU A 163 -9.23 -29.60 -52.43
C LEU A 163 -10.45 -29.50 -53.38
N GLU A 164 -11.00 -28.28 -53.52
CA GLU A 164 -11.73 -27.71 -54.69
C GLU A 164 -12.05 -26.20 -54.43
N ALA A 165 -12.84 -25.50 -55.27
CA ALA A 165 -12.33 -24.67 -56.38
C ALA A 165 -13.28 -23.47 -56.71
N ALA A 166 -12.81 -22.51 -57.55
CA ALA A 166 -13.51 -21.33 -58.12
C ALA A 166 -13.97 -20.23 -57.11
N ALA A 167 -13.73 -18.91 -57.22
CA ALA A 167 -13.68 -17.94 -58.35
C ALA A 167 -15.10 -17.47 -58.81
N ILE A 168 -15.41 -16.25 -59.30
CA ILE A 168 -14.69 -15.13 -59.97
C ILE A 168 -15.37 -13.74 -59.63
N HIS A 169 -14.73 -12.62 -60.01
CA HIS A 169 -15.20 -11.21 -60.14
C HIS A 169 -14.96 -10.27 -58.93
N ALA A 170 -14.22 -9.14 -58.96
CA ALA A 170 -13.53 -8.27 -59.95
C ALA A 170 -14.19 -6.88 -60.23
N ALA A 171 -13.32 -5.87 -60.44
CA ALA A 171 -13.55 -4.49 -60.91
C ALA A 171 -14.20 -3.47 -59.92
N GLU A 172 -13.84 -2.17 -59.88
CA GLU A 172 -12.73 -1.41 -60.52
C GLU A 172 -12.57 0.02 -59.92
N SER A 173 -11.32 0.51 -59.80
CA SER A 173 -10.86 1.90 -60.09
C SER A 173 -11.45 3.12 -59.28
N SER A 174 -10.89 4.35 -59.26
CA SER A 174 -9.66 4.96 -59.80
C SER A 174 -9.36 6.35 -59.14
N GLY A 175 -8.13 6.90 -59.34
CA GLY A 175 -7.74 8.32 -59.09
C GLY A 175 -7.01 8.57 -57.76
N SER A 176 -5.70 8.88 -57.63
CA SER A 176 -4.61 9.43 -58.49
C SER A 176 -4.46 10.95 -58.55
N LEU A 177 -3.44 11.47 -57.84
CA LEU A 177 -2.64 12.71 -58.02
C LEU A 177 -1.70 12.81 -56.79
N VAL A 178 -0.38 12.63 -56.81
CA VAL A 178 0.73 13.17 -57.64
C VAL A 178 0.96 14.67 -57.46
N ALA A 179 1.96 15.02 -56.64
CA ALA A 179 2.75 16.23 -56.75
C ALA A 179 4.17 15.99 -56.18
N THR A 180 5.20 16.48 -56.88
CA THR A 180 6.63 16.22 -56.64
C THR A 180 7.39 17.45 -56.15
N GLY A 181 8.50 17.24 -55.43
CA GLY A 181 9.50 18.27 -55.07
C GLY A 181 10.31 17.82 -53.84
N VAL A 182 11.45 17.13 -53.97
CA VAL A 182 12.77 17.58 -54.46
C VAL A 182 13.39 18.71 -53.62
N GLY A 183 14.09 18.31 -52.55
CA GLY A 183 15.50 18.65 -52.34
C GLY A 183 15.86 20.01 -51.73
N GLN A 184 16.36 19.97 -50.48
CA GLN A 184 17.57 20.73 -50.11
C GLN A 184 18.30 20.10 -48.91
N LEU A 185 19.59 19.81 -49.09
CA LEU A 185 20.52 19.42 -48.03
C LEU A 185 21.05 20.69 -47.34
N GLY A 186 20.93 20.77 -46.01
CA GLY A 186 21.42 21.90 -45.21
C GLY A 186 22.12 21.41 -43.94
N PHE A 187 23.44 21.24 -44.00
CA PHE A 187 24.28 21.04 -42.82
C PHE A 187 24.38 22.37 -42.05
N SER A 188 24.10 22.38 -40.74
CA SER A 188 24.57 23.44 -39.83
C SER A 188 24.47 23.05 -38.35
N THR A 189 25.65 22.86 -37.74
CA THR A 189 26.02 23.19 -36.35
C THR A 189 25.08 22.80 -35.18
N MET A 190 25.56 21.84 -34.39
CA MET A 190 25.14 21.68 -32.98
C MET A 190 25.55 22.92 -32.18
N SER A 191 24.64 23.45 -31.34
CA SER A 191 24.99 24.47 -30.33
C SER A 191 24.29 24.22 -28.99
N SER A 192 25.10 24.17 -27.94
CA SER A 192 24.80 24.49 -26.54
C SER A 192 23.49 23.98 -25.92
N THR A 193 23.62 22.87 -25.19
CA THR A 193 22.83 22.56 -24.00
C THR A 193 22.85 23.71 -22.97
N SER A 194 21.69 24.10 -22.39
CA SER A 194 21.51 24.38 -20.92
C SER A 194 20.22 25.17 -20.57
N SER A 195 19.04 24.55 -20.71
CA SER A 195 17.81 25.10 -20.10
C SER A 195 16.81 24.04 -19.64
N LEU A 196 17.30 22.90 -19.13
CA LEU A 196 16.48 21.82 -18.59
C LEU A 196 16.25 22.00 -17.07
N SER A 197 15.68 23.14 -16.68
CA SER A 197 15.32 23.43 -15.28
C SER A 197 13.82 23.75 -15.19
N LYS A 198 13.14 23.13 -14.22
CA LYS A 198 11.67 23.22 -13.96
C LYS A 198 10.71 22.53 -14.96
N ARG A 199 11.13 21.55 -15.75
CA ARG A 199 10.18 20.52 -16.27
C ARG A 199 9.90 19.50 -15.16
N GLY A 200 9.00 19.85 -14.25
CA GLY A 200 8.53 18.95 -13.20
C GLY A 200 7.66 17.82 -13.75
N LEU A 201 7.19 16.94 -12.85
CA LEU A 201 6.34 15.75 -13.14
C LEU A 201 5.14 16.04 -14.08
N MET A 202 4.70 17.30 -14.15
CA MET A 202 3.63 17.83 -14.98
C MET A 202 3.86 17.76 -16.50
N SER A 203 5.08 17.53 -16.98
CA SER A 203 5.36 17.40 -18.42
C SER A 203 5.52 15.94 -18.89
N LEU A 204 5.10 14.96 -18.07
CA LEU A 204 5.04 13.58 -18.51
C LEU A 204 3.88 13.38 -19.51
N PRO A 205 4.08 12.61 -20.60
CA PRO A 205 3.00 12.16 -21.47
C PRO A 205 1.89 11.42 -20.69
N SER A 206 0.66 11.52 -21.18
CA SER A 206 -0.55 10.91 -20.58
C SER A 206 -0.37 9.42 -20.29
N GLU A 207 0.33 8.72 -21.16
CA GLU A 207 0.51 7.27 -21.16
C GLU A 207 1.46 6.82 -20.04
N ILE A 208 2.47 7.65 -19.72
CA ILE A 208 3.35 7.43 -18.57
C ILE A 208 2.59 7.74 -17.27
N LEU A 209 1.73 8.76 -17.28
CA LEU A 209 0.85 9.11 -16.17
C LEU A 209 -0.06 7.93 -15.80
N GLU A 210 -0.76 7.39 -16.80
CA GLU A 210 -1.64 6.24 -16.68
C GLU A 210 -0.84 5.04 -16.18
N SER A 211 0.29 4.68 -16.80
CA SER A 211 1.12 3.56 -16.34
C SER A 211 1.67 3.70 -14.91
N ILE A 212 1.83 4.92 -14.38
CA ILE A 212 2.14 5.15 -12.96
C ILE A 212 0.91 4.89 -12.08
N ILE A 213 -0.25 5.40 -12.48
CA ILE A 213 -1.51 5.28 -11.75
C ILE A 213 -1.97 3.81 -11.72
N ASP A 214 -1.91 3.11 -12.85
CA ASP A 214 -2.11 1.67 -13.01
C ASP A 214 -1.31 0.81 -12.01
N LYS A 215 -0.16 1.32 -11.55
CA LYS A 215 0.72 0.64 -10.58
C LYS A 215 0.56 1.11 -9.14
N VAL A 216 -0.07 2.27 -8.92
CA VAL A 216 -0.26 2.87 -7.58
C VAL A 216 -1.65 2.59 -7.03
N PHE A 217 -2.66 2.44 -7.89
CA PHE A 217 -4.06 2.31 -7.47
C PHE A 217 -4.70 0.91 -7.44
N PRO A 218 -4.09 -0.23 -7.85
CA PRO A 218 -4.82 -1.51 -7.90
C PRO A 218 -5.28 -1.99 -6.50
N ASP A 219 -4.47 -1.74 -5.46
CA ASP A 219 -4.81 -2.10 -4.08
C ASP A 219 -5.35 -0.90 -3.25
N SER A 220 -5.46 0.28 -3.87
CA SER A 220 -5.96 1.48 -3.20
C SER A 220 -7.44 1.33 -2.86
N GLN A 221 -7.80 1.49 -1.59
CA GLN A 221 -9.19 1.62 -1.16
C GLN A 221 -9.62 3.09 -1.15
N LEU A 222 -10.61 3.43 -1.98
CA LEU A 222 -11.28 4.73 -1.92
C LEU A 222 -12.55 4.60 -1.08
N TYR A 223 -12.86 5.62 -0.27
CA TYR A 223 -14.03 5.57 0.62
C TYR A 223 -15.15 6.49 0.14
N ILE A 224 -16.37 5.98 0.17
CA ILE A 224 -17.56 6.81 -0.04
C ILE A 224 -17.79 7.70 1.20
N ILE A 225 -17.78 9.02 1.03
CA ILE A 225 -18.17 9.96 2.08
C ILE A 225 -19.67 10.28 1.95
N ASN A 226 -20.37 10.18 3.07
CA ASN A 226 -21.63 10.90 3.28
C ASN A 226 -21.28 12.30 3.80
N GLY A 227 -21.70 13.36 3.10
CA GLY A 227 -21.44 14.76 3.50
C GLY A 227 -22.21 15.13 4.76
N LYS A 228 -21.69 14.77 5.94
CA LYS A 228 -22.36 15.00 7.23
C LYS A 228 -22.57 16.50 7.53
N ASP A 229 -21.66 17.34 7.07
CA ASP A 229 -21.67 18.80 7.32
C ASP A 229 -22.34 19.62 6.20
N LEU A 230 -22.73 18.96 5.10
CA LEU A 230 -23.38 19.62 3.97
C LEU A 230 -24.89 19.70 4.19
N LYS A 231 -25.39 20.92 4.41
CA LYS A 231 -26.82 21.27 4.51
C LYS A 231 -27.55 21.09 3.17
N TRP A 232 -27.71 19.84 2.74
CA TRP A 232 -28.46 19.36 1.56
C TRP A 232 -27.97 19.86 0.17
N PRO A 233 -28.21 19.06 -0.90
CA PRO A 233 -28.60 17.65 -0.88
C PRO A 233 -27.44 16.74 -0.41
N LYS A 234 -27.77 15.57 0.17
CA LYS A 234 -26.77 14.56 0.55
C LYS A 234 -26.21 13.87 -0.70
N LYS A 235 -25.31 14.55 -1.39
CA LYS A 235 -24.57 14.01 -2.53
C LYS A 235 -23.60 12.93 -2.04
N MET A 236 -23.75 11.70 -2.53
CA MET A 236 -22.80 10.63 -2.28
C MET A 236 -21.58 10.84 -3.18
N SER A 237 -20.40 11.06 -2.58
CA SER A 237 -19.16 11.33 -3.28
C SER A 237 -18.04 10.37 -2.85
N ILE A 238 -17.21 10.00 -3.81
CA ILE A 238 -16.04 9.14 -3.57
C ILE A 238 -14.89 10.05 -3.12
N ARG A 239 -14.31 9.78 -1.96
CA ARG A 239 -13.13 10.52 -1.48
C ARG A 239 -11.93 10.10 -2.30
N LEU A 240 -11.35 11.05 -3.02
CA LEU A 240 -10.04 10.90 -3.65
C LEU A 240 -8.95 11.29 -2.63
N PRO A 241 -7.80 10.59 -2.59
CA PRO A 241 -6.69 10.97 -1.74
C PRO A 241 -6.14 12.35 -2.14
N HIS A 242 -5.68 13.11 -1.15
CA HIS A 242 -5.19 14.47 -1.36
C HIS A 242 -3.95 14.52 -2.28
N SER A 243 -3.20 13.42 -2.41
CA SER A 243 -2.08 13.26 -3.35
C SER A 243 -2.47 13.40 -4.83
N LEU A 244 -3.75 13.22 -5.20
CA LEU A 244 -4.21 13.45 -6.57
C LEU A 244 -4.43 14.93 -6.92
N LEU A 245 -4.39 15.85 -5.94
CA LEU A 245 -4.71 17.28 -6.11
C LEU A 245 -3.54 18.11 -6.64
N VAL A 246 -2.82 17.62 -7.65
CA VAL A 246 -1.57 18.24 -8.12
C VAL A 246 -1.78 19.31 -9.22
N SER A 247 -2.72 19.10 -10.15
CA SER A 247 -3.06 20.04 -11.23
C SER A 247 -4.47 19.76 -11.76
N LYS A 248 -5.19 20.77 -12.28
CA LYS A 248 -6.57 20.59 -12.79
C LYS A 248 -6.68 19.61 -13.95
N THR A 249 -5.69 19.58 -14.86
CA THR A 249 -5.69 18.67 -16.01
C THR A 249 -5.29 17.26 -15.60
N TYR A 250 -4.19 17.15 -14.82
CA TYR A 250 -3.74 15.90 -14.20
C TYR A 250 -4.87 15.25 -13.40
N PHE A 251 -5.56 16.03 -12.56
CA PHE A 251 -6.65 15.55 -11.71
C PHE A 251 -7.82 14.96 -12.51
N LYS A 252 -8.14 15.45 -13.72
CA LYS A 252 -9.20 14.85 -14.55
C LYS A 252 -8.82 13.43 -15.00
N LEU A 253 -7.62 13.26 -15.56
CA LEU A 253 -7.13 11.96 -16.03
C LEU A 253 -6.93 11.02 -14.83
N ALA A 254 -6.21 11.48 -13.81
CA ALA A 254 -5.87 10.66 -12.67
C ALA A 254 -7.08 10.29 -11.80
N LYS A 255 -8.10 11.15 -11.73
CA LYS A 255 -9.41 10.78 -11.16
C LYS A 255 -10.09 9.68 -11.96
N ALA A 256 -10.10 9.75 -13.30
CA ALA A 256 -10.75 8.72 -14.11
C ALA A 256 -10.07 7.35 -13.94
N ALA A 257 -8.75 7.30 -14.06
CA ALA A 257 -7.98 6.07 -13.87
C ALA A 257 -8.08 5.54 -12.42
N ALA A 258 -7.96 6.40 -11.39
CA ALA A 258 -8.14 5.97 -10.00
C ALA A 258 -9.56 5.43 -9.72
N LEU A 259 -10.62 6.01 -10.30
CA LEU A 259 -11.99 5.48 -10.16
C LEU A 259 -12.23 4.17 -10.91
N GLN A 260 -11.48 3.94 -11.98
CA GLN A 260 -11.54 2.70 -12.76
C GLN A 260 -10.76 1.55 -12.15
N GLN A 261 -9.79 1.81 -11.26
CA GLN A 261 -8.89 0.78 -10.73
C GLN A 261 -9.04 0.55 -9.23
N ALA A 262 -9.25 1.64 -8.47
CA ALA A 262 -9.31 1.54 -7.02
C ALA A 262 -10.60 0.87 -6.56
N THR A 263 -10.48 0.03 -5.54
CA THR A 263 -11.64 -0.62 -4.92
C THR A 263 -12.38 0.39 -4.05
N ILE A 264 -13.63 0.69 -4.40
CA ILE A 264 -14.43 1.67 -3.66
C ILE A 264 -15.18 0.99 -2.52
N ALA A 265 -14.73 1.25 -1.29
CA ALA A 265 -15.25 0.68 -0.06
C ALA A 265 -16.31 1.58 0.61
N ILE A 266 -17.40 0.98 1.09
CA ILE A 266 -18.36 1.66 1.98
C ILE A 266 -17.80 1.70 3.40
N PRO A 267 -17.65 2.88 4.04
CA PRO A 267 -17.06 2.96 5.37
C PRO A 267 -17.98 2.37 6.46
N HIS A 268 -17.39 1.72 7.47
CA HIS A 268 -18.12 1.07 8.57
C HIS A 268 -19.18 1.96 9.24
N LYS A 269 -18.99 3.28 9.33
CA LYS A 269 -19.92 4.23 9.99
C LYS A 269 -20.85 4.97 9.01
N PHE A 270 -21.37 4.25 8.01
CA PHE A 270 -22.32 4.78 7.02
C PHE A 270 -23.75 4.82 7.57
N ASP A 271 -24.02 5.83 8.40
CA ASP A 271 -25.36 6.09 8.95
C ASP A 271 -26.23 6.82 7.92
N ILE A 272 -27.28 6.15 7.45
CA ILE A 272 -28.29 6.71 6.56
C ILE A 272 -29.59 6.88 7.34
N ASP A 273 -29.96 8.14 7.56
CA ASP A 273 -31.29 8.50 8.06
C ASP A 273 -32.35 7.97 7.07
N ARG A 274 -33.11 6.95 7.52
CA ARG A 274 -34.08 6.21 6.71
C ARG A 274 -35.13 7.12 6.06
N ALA A 275 -35.45 8.27 6.68
CA ALA A 275 -36.45 9.19 6.17
C ALA A 275 -36.04 9.92 4.87
N ARG A 276 -34.79 9.79 4.40
CA ARG A 276 -34.21 10.67 3.35
C ARG A 276 -33.67 9.94 2.11
N ILE A 277 -33.86 8.63 2.03
CA ILE A 277 -33.21 7.76 1.03
C ILE A 277 -33.65 8.04 -0.41
N SER A 278 -34.92 8.40 -0.63
CA SER A 278 -35.47 8.74 -1.95
C SER A 278 -34.80 9.95 -2.63
N SER A 279 -33.99 10.72 -1.90
CA SER A 279 -33.29 11.92 -2.38
C SER A 279 -31.77 11.75 -2.58
N LEU A 280 -31.26 10.51 -2.50
CA LEU A 280 -29.81 10.28 -2.53
C LEU A 280 -29.23 10.47 -3.95
N LEU A 281 -28.53 11.58 -4.16
CA LEU A 281 -27.87 11.90 -5.42
C LEU A 281 -26.46 11.33 -5.47
N PHE A 282 -26.20 10.40 -6.38
CA PHE A 282 -24.85 9.88 -6.63
C PHE A 282 -24.03 10.87 -7.47
N SER A 283 -22.73 10.99 -7.18
CA SER A 283 -21.84 11.75 -8.07
C SER A 283 -21.78 11.11 -9.46
N PRO A 284 -21.69 11.87 -10.57
CA PRO A 284 -21.50 11.31 -11.92
C PRO A 284 -20.29 10.37 -12.03
N ASP A 285 -19.33 10.52 -11.12
CA ASP A 285 -18.13 9.69 -10.94
C ASP A 285 -18.43 8.20 -10.77
N PHE A 286 -19.60 7.83 -10.23
CA PHE A 286 -20.02 6.42 -10.12
C PHE A 286 -20.11 5.73 -11.49
N ARG A 287 -20.28 6.48 -12.59
CA ARG A 287 -20.31 5.92 -13.94
C ARG A 287 -18.99 5.30 -14.40
N LEU A 288 -17.87 5.68 -13.77
CA LEU A 288 -16.51 5.19 -14.06
C LEU A 288 -16.10 4.03 -13.13
N LEU A 289 -16.95 3.66 -12.19
CA LEU A 289 -16.65 2.70 -11.13
C LEU A 289 -16.63 1.28 -11.68
N GLN A 290 -15.47 0.62 -11.61
CA GLN A 290 -15.31 -0.78 -12.02
C GLN A 290 -15.23 -1.75 -10.83
N TYR A 291 -14.71 -1.32 -9.68
CA TYR A 291 -14.49 -2.18 -8.50
C TYR A 291 -15.25 -1.64 -7.30
N LEU A 292 -16.32 -2.33 -6.88
CA LEU A 292 -17.16 -1.94 -5.74
C LEU A 292 -17.00 -2.95 -4.60
N ASP A 293 -16.62 -2.47 -3.41
CA ASP A 293 -16.57 -3.27 -2.20
C ASP A 293 -17.59 -2.76 -1.18
N VAL A 294 -18.64 -3.55 -1.02
CA VAL A 294 -19.79 -3.23 -0.18
C VAL A 294 -19.67 -3.96 1.17
N ARG A 295 -18.55 -4.67 1.46
CA ARG A 295 -18.32 -5.34 2.74
C ARG A 295 -18.45 -4.36 3.91
N SER A 296 -19.51 -4.53 4.68
CA SER A 296 -19.80 -3.67 5.83
C SER A 296 -20.04 -4.52 7.07
N TRP A 297 -19.80 -3.95 8.23
CA TRP A 297 -19.88 -4.72 9.46
C TRP A 297 -21.35 -4.80 9.87
N ILE A 298 -21.81 -6.03 10.14
CA ILE A 298 -23.17 -6.51 10.49
C ILE A 298 -24.11 -5.53 11.24
N HIS A 299 -23.56 -4.56 11.96
CA HIS A 299 -24.31 -3.52 12.68
C HIS A 299 -24.87 -2.42 11.76
N THR A 300 -24.17 -1.98 10.70
CA THR A 300 -24.66 -0.94 9.77
C THR A 300 -25.50 -1.46 8.62
N TRP A 301 -25.52 -2.77 8.36
CA TRP A 301 -26.48 -3.38 7.41
C TRP A 301 -27.94 -3.23 7.83
N ARG A 302 -28.23 -2.93 9.10
CA ARG A 302 -29.57 -2.47 9.54
C ARG A 302 -29.99 -1.12 8.92
N GLN A 303 -29.06 -0.37 8.31
CA GLN A 303 -29.24 1.01 7.84
C GLN A 303 -29.01 1.21 6.34
N ILE A 304 -28.21 0.36 5.68
CA ILE A 304 -28.12 0.34 4.22
C ILE A 304 -29.42 -0.28 3.69
N ASP A 305 -30.34 0.60 3.33
CA ASP A 305 -31.58 0.26 2.65
C ASP A 305 -31.25 -0.31 1.27
N GLU A 306 -31.95 -1.38 0.90
CA GLU A 306 -32.04 -1.97 -0.44
C GLU A 306 -32.01 -0.91 -1.56
N ARG A 307 -32.81 0.14 -1.40
CA ARG A 307 -32.96 1.23 -2.37
C ARG A 307 -31.64 1.94 -2.65
N VAL A 308 -30.80 2.12 -1.62
CA VAL A 308 -29.46 2.71 -1.75
C VAL A 308 -28.54 1.75 -2.51
N PHE A 309 -28.61 0.45 -2.23
CA PHE A 309 -27.81 -0.55 -2.94
C PHE A 309 -28.20 -0.66 -4.41
N LYS A 310 -29.51 -0.76 -4.71
CA LYS A 310 -30.03 -0.77 -6.09
C LYS A 310 -29.62 0.50 -6.84
N ALA A 311 -29.85 1.67 -6.27
CA ALA A 311 -29.49 2.95 -6.88
C ALA A 311 -27.97 3.11 -7.08
N MET A 312 -27.14 2.60 -6.15
CA MET A 312 -25.68 2.58 -6.27
C MET A 312 -25.22 1.70 -7.44
N LEU A 313 -25.79 0.51 -7.59
CA LEU A 313 -25.51 -0.36 -8.72
C LEU A 313 -25.96 0.31 -10.03
N SER A 314 -27.19 0.85 -10.09
CA SER A 314 -27.67 1.62 -11.25
C SER A 314 -26.79 2.83 -11.60
N ALA A 315 -26.15 3.46 -10.61
CA ALA A 315 -25.19 4.55 -10.84
C ALA A 315 -23.83 4.06 -11.40
N ALA A 316 -23.51 2.77 -11.26
CA ALA A 316 -22.29 2.10 -11.74
C ALA A 316 -22.59 1.10 -12.89
N PRO A 317 -22.84 1.57 -14.12
CA PRO A 317 -23.02 0.72 -15.30
C PRO A 317 -21.72 0.08 -15.82
N GLN A 318 -20.54 0.60 -15.47
CA GLN A 318 -19.23 0.04 -15.88
C GLN A 318 -18.62 -0.92 -14.84
N LEU A 319 -19.45 -1.40 -13.90
CA LEU A 319 -19.01 -2.31 -12.84
C LEU A 319 -18.43 -3.59 -13.44
N ARG A 320 -17.21 -3.96 -13.03
CA ARG A 320 -16.52 -5.19 -13.42
C ARG A 320 -16.38 -6.19 -12.29
N LYS A 321 -16.33 -5.72 -11.03
CA LYS A 321 -16.26 -6.55 -9.83
C LYS A 321 -17.12 -5.97 -8.72
N LEU A 322 -18.00 -6.80 -8.17
CA LEU A 322 -18.84 -6.49 -7.01
C LEU A 322 -18.47 -7.42 -5.86
N THR A 323 -17.79 -6.90 -4.85
CA THR A 323 -17.51 -7.61 -3.60
C THR A 323 -18.59 -7.26 -2.57
N VAL A 324 -19.25 -8.28 -2.04
CA VAL A 324 -20.17 -8.18 -0.90
C VAL A 324 -19.67 -9.08 0.23
N ASP A 325 -20.18 -8.88 1.45
CA ASP A 325 -19.97 -9.90 2.51
C ASP A 325 -20.54 -11.25 2.05
N GLY A 326 -20.15 -12.33 2.71
CA GLY A 326 -20.72 -13.66 2.57
C GLY A 326 -21.42 -14.12 3.84
N PRO A 327 -21.94 -15.36 3.87
CA PRO A 327 -22.48 -15.96 5.09
C PRO A 327 -21.42 -16.00 6.19
N LYS A 328 -21.85 -15.89 7.46
CA LYS A 328 -20.97 -16.17 8.59
C LYS A 328 -20.86 -17.68 8.76
N ILE A 329 -19.64 -18.21 8.62
CA ILE A 329 -19.38 -19.63 8.87
C ILE A 329 -18.98 -19.78 10.33
N TRP A 330 -19.86 -20.38 11.13
CA TRP A 330 -19.64 -20.61 12.55
C TRP A 330 -19.24 -22.05 12.83
N GLY A 331 -18.29 -22.25 13.76
CA GLY A 331 -18.05 -23.56 14.37
C GLY A 331 -17.58 -24.61 13.36
N CYS A 332 -16.44 -24.37 12.72
CA CYS A 332 -15.79 -25.41 11.93
C CYS A 332 -15.41 -26.61 12.82
N ARG A 333 -15.78 -27.82 12.41
CA ARG A 333 -15.15 -29.04 12.94
C ARG A 333 -13.85 -29.30 12.19
N GLY A 334 -12.98 -30.14 12.74
CA GLY A 334 -11.74 -30.54 12.08
C GLY A 334 -10.63 -29.47 12.12
N TYR A 335 -10.48 -28.76 13.23
CA TYR A 335 -9.27 -28.00 13.51
C TYR A 335 -8.71 -28.33 14.90
N THR A 336 -7.39 -28.40 15.02
CA THR A 336 -6.70 -28.54 16.30
C THR A 336 -6.11 -27.20 16.73
N SER A 337 -6.42 -26.79 17.96
CA SER A 337 -5.86 -25.60 18.59
C SER A 337 -4.68 -26.03 19.46
N THR A 338 -3.46 -25.93 18.92
CA THR A 338 -2.24 -26.16 19.70
C THR A 338 -1.81 -24.87 20.39
N GLY A 339 -2.41 -24.60 21.55
CA GLY A 339 -2.09 -23.44 22.39
C GLY A 339 -2.35 -23.75 23.86
N HIS A 340 -1.32 -23.62 24.69
CA HIS A 340 -1.46 -23.75 26.14
C HIS A 340 -2.29 -22.56 26.66
N ARG A 341 -3.28 -22.82 27.52
CA ARG A 341 -4.03 -21.77 28.22
C ARG A 341 -3.26 -21.27 29.43
N ASP A 342 -2.02 -20.83 29.25
CA ASP A 342 -1.36 -20.05 30.28
C ASP A 342 -1.89 -18.62 30.28
N ARG A 343 -1.96 -18.05 31.48
CA ARG A 343 -3.03 -17.10 31.83
C ARG A 343 -2.79 -15.66 31.39
N ASP A 344 -1.54 -15.32 31.11
CA ASP A 344 -1.06 -13.94 31.11
C ASP A 344 -0.34 -13.51 29.82
N ASP A 345 -0.06 -14.44 28.90
CA ASP A 345 0.56 -14.14 27.59
C ASP A 345 -0.44 -14.26 26.43
N PRO A 346 -0.46 -13.30 25.47
CA PRO A 346 -1.13 -13.45 24.18
C PRO A 346 -0.31 -14.40 23.28
N VAL A 347 -0.28 -15.68 23.66
CA VAL A 347 0.39 -16.73 22.89
C VAL A 347 -0.36 -16.90 21.56
N PRO A 348 0.34 -16.80 20.40
CA PRO A 348 -0.30 -16.82 19.11
C PRO A 348 -1.13 -18.09 18.90
N PHE A 349 -2.42 -17.89 18.73
CA PHE A 349 -3.39 -18.97 18.51
C PHE A 349 -3.26 -19.53 17.08
N THR A 350 -2.35 -20.49 16.90
CA THR A 350 -2.20 -21.25 15.65
C THR A 350 -3.27 -22.34 15.55
N VAL A 351 -4.03 -22.30 14.45
CA VAL A 351 -5.03 -23.29 14.09
C VAL A 351 -4.55 -24.06 12.87
N THR A 352 -4.20 -25.32 13.07
CA THR A 352 -3.90 -26.20 11.93
C THR A 352 -5.21 -26.66 11.28
N PRO A 353 -5.42 -26.44 9.97
CA PRO A 353 -6.57 -26.97 9.26
C PRO A 353 -6.46 -28.49 9.16
N GLY A 354 -7.48 -29.21 9.64
CA GLY A 354 -7.60 -30.65 9.44
C GLY A 354 -8.05 -31.00 8.01
N PRO A 355 -7.89 -32.27 7.57
CA PRO A 355 -8.17 -32.68 6.20
C PRO A 355 -9.64 -32.46 5.78
N ASP A 356 -10.58 -32.52 6.73
CA ASP A 356 -12.00 -32.33 6.48
C ASP A 356 -12.44 -30.85 6.48
N LEU A 357 -11.57 -29.90 6.87
CA LEU A 357 -11.93 -28.49 6.99
C LEU A 357 -12.47 -27.90 5.67
N PRO A 358 -11.86 -28.15 4.48
CA PRO A 358 -12.40 -27.64 3.21
C PRO A 358 -13.82 -28.13 2.92
N GLN A 359 -14.08 -29.43 3.15
CA GLN A 359 -15.40 -30.04 2.99
C GLN A 359 -16.43 -29.37 3.92
N HIS A 360 -16.07 -29.14 5.19
CA HIS A 360 -16.93 -28.50 6.18
C HIS A 360 -17.18 -27.01 5.89
N ILE A 361 -16.16 -26.28 5.42
CA ILE A 361 -16.29 -24.88 4.98
C ILE A 361 -17.26 -24.80 3.80
N LYS A 362 -17.10 -25.64 2.77
CA LYS A 362 -18.02 -25.70 1.63
C LYS A 362 -19.45 -26.01 2.06
N GLN A 363 -19.64 -27.08 2.84
CA GLN A 363 -20.97 -27.45 3.34
C GLN A 363 -21.61 -26.30 4.13
N LYS A 364 -20.88 -25.63 5.02
CA LYS A 364 -21.42 -24.51 5.80
C LYS A 364 -21.68 -23.27 4.96
N PHE A 365 -20.85 -22.97 3.97
CA PHE A 365 -21.09 -21.90 3.02
C PHE A 365 -22.40 -22.18 2.26
N GLU A 366 -22.57 -23.37 1.70
CA GLU A 366 -23.79 -23.75 0.97
C GLU A 366 -25.04 -23.76 1.86
N GLU A 367 -24.95 -24.29 3.09
CA GLU A 367 -26.07 -24.37 4.04
C GLU A 367 -26.57 -23.00 4.54
N GLU A 368 -25.66 -22.04 4.72
CA GLU A 368 -26.01 -20.68 5.18
C GLU A 368 -26.43 -19.77 4.02
N PHE A 369 -25.86 -19.98 2.83
CA PHE A 369 -26.21 -19.25 1.61
C PHE A 369 -27.56 -19.71 1.03
N ARG A 370 -27.92 -21.00 1.11
CA ARG A 370 -29.30 -21.45 0.90
C ARG A 370 -30.20 -20.74 1.91
N PHE A 371 -31.07 -19.87 1.43
CA PHE A 371 -31.76 -18.84 2.23
C PHE A 371 -32.83 -19.39 3.19
N LYS A 372 -32.47 -20.25 4.16
CA LYS A 372 -33.38 -20.72 5.22
C LYS A 372 -34.24 -19.55 5.73
N PRO A 373 -35.58 -19.63 5.69
CA PRO A 373 -36.47 -18.52 6.01
C PRO A 373 -36.41 -18.23 7.51
N ILE A 374 -35.50 -17.35 7.92
CA ILE A 374 -35.36 -16.96 9.32
C ILE A 374 -36.40 -15.89 9.65
N ASN A 375 -37.19 -16.15 10.70
CA ASN A 375 -38.41 -15.41 11.04
C ASN A 375 -38.18 -13.99 11.63
N TYR A 376 -37.06 -13.33 11.32
CA TYR A 376 -36.68 -12.04 11.89
C TYR A 376 -37.10 -10.83 11.03
N ARG A 377 -37.64 -9.79 11.68
CA ARG A 377 -38.00 -8.49 11.09
C ARG A 377 -36.80 -7.60 10.70
N VAL A 378 -35.60 -8.16 10.59
CA VAL A 378 -34.36 -7.38 10.41
C VAL A 378 -33.73 -7.78 9.09
N PRO A 379 -33.40 -6.84 8.18
CA PRO A 379 -32.67 -7.17 6.98
C PRO A 379 -31.34 -7.81 7.37
N ASN A 380 -31.14 -9.04 6.90
CA ASN A 380 -30.02 -9.89 7.22
C ASN A 380 -29.04 -9.90 6.04
N PHE A 381 -27.85 -10.47 6.24
CA PHE A 381 -26.88 -10.69 5.15
C PHE A 381 -27.53 -11.33 3.91
N LYS A 382 -28.49 -12.26 4.14
CA LYS A 382 -29.28 -12.95 3.12
C LYS A 382 -29.93 -12.00 2.09
N ASP A 383 -30.44 -10.87 2.55
CA ASP A 383 -31.14 -9.89 1.71
C ASP A 383 -30.18 -9.22 0.72
N MET A 384 -28.99 -8.80 1.20
CA MET A 384 -27.93 -8.24 0.36
C MET A 384 -27.34 -9.27 -0.59
N GLY A 385 -27.17 -10.52 -0.14
CA GLY A 385 -26.70 -11.61 -1.00
C GLY A 385 -27.66 -11.89 -2.15
N GLY A 386 -28.97 -11.93 -1.86
CA GLY A 386 -30.03 -12.05 -2.86
C GLY A 386 -30.09 -10.86 -3.83
N LEU A 387 -29.94 -9.62 -3.34
CA LEU A 387 -29.88 -8.42 -4.18
C LEU A 387 -28.68 -8.40 -5.12
N ALA A 388 -27.49 -8.74 -4.61
CA ALA A 388 -26.27 -8.77 -5.42
C ALA A 388 -26.35 -9.87 -6.50
N LEU A 389 -26.87 -11.05 -6.14
CA LEU A 389 -27.14 -12.15 -7.06
C LEU A 389 -28.18 -11.77 -8.12
N HIS A 390 -29.26 -11.09 -7.73
CA HIS A 390 -30.28 -10.59 -8.66
C HIS A 390 -29.72 -9.52 -9.60
N ALA A 391 -28.91 -8.58 -9.11
CA ALA A 391 -28.27 -7.57 -9.94
C ALA A 391 -27.29 -8.19 -10.96
N TRP A 392 -26.53 -9.21 -10.54
CA TRP A 392 -25.63 -9.96 -11.42
C TRP A 392 -26.38 -10.70 -12.53
N LEU A 393 -27.46 -11.42 -12.18
CA LEU A 393 -28.26 -12.16 -13.15
C LEU A 393 -29.07 -11.24 -14.08
N THR A 394 -29.62 -10.12 -13.58
CA THR A 394 -30.36 -9.15 -14.41
C THR A 394 -29.48 -8.39 -15.39
N ARG A 395 -28.17 -8.26 -15.12
CA ARG A 395 -27.20 -7.76 -16.10
C ARG A 395 -26.54 -8.85 -16.94
N ASN A 396 -27.14 -10.03 -17.02
CA ASN A 396 -26.62 -11.15 -17.82
C ASN A 396 -25.16 -11.54 -17.47
N LYS A 397 -24.80 -11.44 -16.18
CA LYS A 397 -23.50 -11.83 -15.63
C LYS A 397 -22.31 -11.02 -16.20
N ASP A 398 -22.53 -9.75 -16.52
CA ASP A 398 -21.54 -8.81 -17.08
C ASP A 398 -20.36 -8.46 -16.15
N PHE A 399 -20.53 -8.65 -14.83
CA PHE A 399 -19.49 -8.40 -13.82
C PHE A 399 -19.12 -9.65 -12.99
N GLU A 400 -17.94 -9.64 -12.38
CA GLU A 400 -17.51 -10.61 -11.38
C GLU A 400 -18.21 -10.36 -10.04
N LEU A 401 -19.01 -11.30 -9.55
CA LEU A 401 -19.63 -11.23 -8.24
C LEU A 401 -18.78 -12.02 -7.23
N CYS A 402 -18.38 -11.36 -6.14
CA CYS A 402 -17.59 -11.96 -5.06
C CYS A 402 -18.33 -11.92 -3.72
N PHE A 403 -18.36 -13.05 -3.01
CA PHE A 403 -18.88 -13.15 -1.65
C PHE A 403 -17.75 -13.46 -0.66
N VAL A 404 -17.54 -12.60 0.34
CA VAL A 404 -16.48 -12.80 1.36
C VAL A 404 -17.10 -13.27 2.68
N ALA A 405 -17.21 -14.59 2.83
CA ALA A 405 -17.64 -15.24 4.05
C ALA A 405 -16.54 -15.19 5.11
N ARG A 406 -16.88 -14.92 6.36
CA ARG A 406 -15.92 -14.93 7.48
C ARG A 406 -16.12 -16.18 8.31
N VAL A 407 -15.07 -17.00 8.43
CA VAL A 407 -15.04 -18.14 9.35
C VAL A 407 -14.72 -17.63 10.74
N LYS A 408 -15.60 -17.92 11.69
CA LYS A 408 -15.47 -17.49 13.08
C LYS A 408 -15.63 -18.65 14.05
N THR A 409 -14.87 -18.59 15.13
CA THR A 409 -15.06 -19.45 16.29
C THR A 409 -15.39 -18.62 17.53
N HIS A 410 -16.19 -19.19 18.41
CA HIS A 410 -16.48 -18.62 19.72
C HIS A 410 -15.61 -19.33 20.75
N THR A 411 -14.61 -18.62 21.28
CA THR A 411 -13.86 -19.09 22.45
C THR A 411 -14.47 -18.49 23.70
N TRP A 412 -14.98 -19.33 24.61
CA TRP A 412 -15.40 -18.87 25.94
C TRP A 412 -14.17 -18.49 26.76
N SER A 413 -14.08 -17.22 27.14
CA SER A 413 -13.05 -16.72 28.07
C SER A 413 -13.64 -16.51 29.45
N LYS A 414 -12.97 -17.07 30.47
CA LYS A 414 -13.27 -16.78 31.88
C LYS A 414 -12.62 -15.46 32.32
N ASP A 415 -11.55 -15.04 31.65
CA ASP A 415 -10.63 -14.02 32.16
C ASP A 415 -10.94 -12.60 31.64
N LEU A 416 -11.96 -12.45 30.78
CA LEU A 416 -12.65 -11.16 30.54
C LEU A 416 -13.31 -10.56 31.80
N CYS A 417 -13.30 -11.27 32.93
CA CYS A 417 -13.92 -10.86 34.21
C CYS A 417 -13.04 -9.91 35.05
N GLY A 418 -12.16 -9.09 34.44
CA GLY A 418 -11.25 -8.18 35.15
C GLY A 418 -11.92 -7.02 35.91
N SER A 419 -13.25 -6.85 35.82
CA SER A 419 -14.01 -5.85 36.57
C SER A 419 -14.80 -6.48 37.72
N PRO A 420 -14.52 -6.14 38.99
CA PRO A 420 -15.30 -6.61 40.13
C PRO A 420 -16.79 -6.23 39.98
N GLY A 421 -17.66 -7.25 39.89
CA GLY A 421 -19.11 -7.07 39.70
C GLY A 421 -19.63 -7.23 38.26
N GLY A 422 -18.76 -7.48 37.27
CA GLY A 422 -19.19 -7.78 35.90
C GLY A 422 -19.87 -9.17 35.75
N PRO A 423 -20.73 -9.37 34.72
CA PRO A 423 -21.36 -10.66 34.45
C PRO A 423 -20.32 -11.75 34.12
N ARG A 424 -20.62 -12.99 34.53
CA ARG A 424 -19.66 -14.12 34.52
C ARG A 424 -19.36 -14.65 33.12
N GLY A 425 -18.25 -14.18 32.55
CA GLY A 425 -17.63 -14.73 31.33
C GLY A 425 -18.29 -14.27 30.02
N GLY A 426 -17.52 -14.36 28.94
CA GLY A 426 -17.94 -13.89 27.62
C GLY A 426 -17.37 -14.72 26.49
N PHE A 427 -18.11 -14.78 25.37
CA PHE A 427 -17.62 -15.35 24.13
C PHE A 427 -16.77 -14.34 23.37
N ILE A 428 -15.49 -14.65 23.18
CA ILE A 428 -14.64 -13.92 22.23
C ILE A 428 -14.90 -14.51 20.83
N GLU A 429 -15.37 -13.68 19.91
CA GLU A 429 -15.38 -14.00 18.48
C GLU A 429 -13.94 -13.91 17.95
N ARG A 430 -13.31 -15.05 17.68
CA ARG A 430 -12.04 -15.10 16.93
C ARG A 430 -12.34 -15.26 15.44
N HIS A 431 -11.65 -14.48 14.62
CA HIS A 431 -11.71 -14.60 13.17
C HIS A 431 -10.64 -15.58 12.72
N LEU A 432 -10.97 -16.57 11.89
CA LEU A 432 -9.99 -17.60 11.50
C LEU A 432 -9.54 -17.42 10.06
N TRP A 433 -10.50 -17.44 9.13
CA TRP A 433 -10.27 -17.36 7.70
C TRP A 433 -11.28 -16.43 7.02
N ASP A 434 -10.83 -15.69 6.00
CA ASP A 434 -11.69 -15.08 5.00
C ASP A 434 -11.86 -16.08 3.83
N VAL A 435 -13.10 -16.47 3.56
CA VAL A 435 -13.48 -17.43 2.53
C VAL A 435 -14.14 -16.67 1.39
N THR A 436 -13.44 -16.51 0.28
CA THR A 436 -13.88 -15.68 -0.85
C THR A 436 -14.38 -16.57 -1.99
N PHE A 437 -15.66 -16.49 -2.31
CA PHE A 437 -16.19 -16.96 -3.59
C PHE A 437 -15.99 -15.90 -4.67
N SER A 438 -15.74 -16.31 -5.91
CA SER A 438 -15.84 -15.46 -7.11
C SER A 438 -16.59 -16.19 -8.22
N THR A 439 -17.41 -15.48 -9.01
CA THR A 439 -18.00 -16.05 -10.22
C THR A 439 -17.01 -16.26 -11.36
N HIS A 440 -15.82 -15.65 -11.31
CA HIS A 440 -14.76 -15.84 -12.31
C HIS A 440 -13.96 -17.14 -12.05
N THR A 441 -13.66 -17.43 -10.79
CA THR A 441 -13.06 -18.69 -10.35
C THR A 441 -14.10 -19.44 -9.51
N PRO A 442 -14.85 -20.43 -10.04
CA PRO A 442 -15.96 -21.11 -9.37
C PRO A 442 -15.49 -22.03 -8.23
N ALA A 443 -14.91 -21.42 -7.22
CA ALA A 443 -14.28 -22.02 -6.05
C ALA A 443 -14.32 -21.03 -4.88
N LEU A 444 -14.20 -21.56 -3.67
CA LEU A 444 -13.95 -20.79 -2.47
C LEU A 444 -12.43 -20.74 -2.25
N ALA A 445 -11.83 -19.56 -2.43
CA ALA A 445 -10.47 -19.31 -1.98
C ALA A 445 -10.48 -19.07 -0.47
N VAL A 446 -9.85 -19.96 0.30
CA VAL A 446 -9.70 -19.84 1.75
C VAL A 446 -8.39 -19.15 2.06
N LYS A 447 -8.45 -17.97 2.68
CA LYS A 447 -7.29 -17.19 3.11
C LYS A 447 -7.24 -17.02 4.63
N PRO A 448 -6.05 -16.94 5.25
CA PRO A 448 -5.93 -16.55 6.65
C PRO A 448 -6.59 -15.18 6.89
N GLY A 449 -7.34 -15.03 7.98
CA GLY A 449 -8.14 -13.82 8.21
C GLY A 449 -7.29 -12.59 8.53
N ASP A 450 -7.20 -11.62 7.61
CA ASP A 450 -6.25 -10.49 7.66
C ASP A 450 -6.65 -9.33 8.61
N ARG A 451 -7.06 -9.66 9.84
CA ARG A 451 -7.39 -8.63 10.84
C ARG A 451 -6.16 -8.25 11.68
N PRO A 452 -5.95 -6.95 11.98
CA PRO A 452 -5.03 -6.55 13.03
C PRO A 452 -5.49 -7.13 14.38
N GLY A 453 -4.60 -7.79 15.10
CA GLY A 453 -4.93 -8.56 16.31
C GLY A 453 -5.42 -9.98 16.06
N ASN A 454 -5.29 -10.50 14.83
CA ASN A 454 -5.60 -11.88 14.49
C ASN A 454 -4.30 -12.68 14.41
N GLU A 455 -4.00 -13.43 15.48
CA GLU A 455 -2.74 -14.17 15.67
C GLU A 455 -2.63 -15.46 14.84
N ASN A 456 -3.70 -15.87 14.16
CA ASN A 456 -3.81 -17.15 13.46
C ASN A 456 -3.08 -17.19 12.10
N CYS A 457 -2.03 -16.38 11.93
CA CYS A 457 -1.28 -16.29 10.68
C CYS A 457 0.21 -16.18 11.01
N ASN A 458 1.03 -17.09 10.47
CA ASN A 458 2.44 -16.75 10.28
C ASN A 458 2.48 -15.54 9.31
N PRO A 459 3.12 -14.40 9.66
CA PRO A 459 3.17 -13.24 8.78
C PRO A 459 3.71 -13.55 7.38
N ASP A 460 4.54 -14.58 7.24
CA ASP A 460 5.14 -15.01 5.98
C ASP A 460 4.18 -15.76 5.03
N GLN A 461 2.94 -16.08 5.45
CA GLN A 461 1.98 -16.92 4.69
C GLN A 461 0.68 -16.19 4.28
N LYS A 462 0.64 -14.86 4.34
CA LYS A 462 -0.62 -14.09 4.20
C LYS A 462 -1.26 -14.06 2.81
N GLU A 463 -0.50 -14.21 1.72
CA GLU A 463 -0.97 -13.83 0.39
C GLU A 463 -1.60 -14.98 -0.42
N GLU A 464 -1.07 -16.18 -0.29
CA GLU A 464 -1.54 -17.37 -1.01
C GLU A 464 -2.81 -17.93 -0.36
N ALA A 465 -3.73 -18.48 -1.17
CA ALA A 465 -4.87 -19.22 -0.62
C ALA A 465 -4.36 -20.56 -0.06
N GLU A 466 -4.74 -20.89 1.17
CA GLU A 466 -4.39 -22.18 1.77
C GLU A 466 -5.05 -23.32 0.97
N PHE A 467 -6.28 -23.10 0.51
CA PHE A 467 -7.08 -24.05 -0.25
C PHE A 467 -8.03 -23.34 -1.22
N ASP A 468 -8.17 -23.87 -2.43
CA ASP A 468 -9.26 -23.56 -3.36
C ASP A 468 -10.29 -24.70 -3.36
N ILE A 469 -11.54 -24.41 -3.00
CA ILE A 469 -12.58 -25.42 -2.83
C ILE A 469 -13.62 -25.29 -3.95
N PRO A 470 -13.67 -26.20 -4.94
CA PRO A 470 -14.55 -26.04 -6.10
C PRO A 470 -16.03 -26.02 -5.70
N ILE A 471 -16.77 -25.04 -6.23
CA ILE A 471 -18.23 -24.92 -6.12
C ILE A 471 -18.84 -25.19 -7.49
N ASP A 472 -19.98 -25.88 -7.50
CA ASP A 472 -20.77 -26.07 -8.71
C ASP A 472 -21.27 -24.71 -9.23
N PRO A 473 -20.95 -24.29 -10.48
CA PRO A 473 -21.42 -23.02 -11.04
C PRO A 473 -22.95 -22.87 -11.02
N SER A 474 -23.70 -23.97 -11.09
CA SER A 474 -25.17 -23.97 -11.03
C SER A 474 -25.71 -23.65 -9.63
N PHE A 475 -24.89 -23.73 -8.58
CA PHE A 475 -25.30 -23.47 -7.19
C PHE A 475 -26.03 -22.13 -7.04
N PHE A 476 -25.51 -21.06 -7.64
CA PHE A 476 -26.09 -19.73 -7.51
C PHE A 476 -27.38 -19.56 -8.31
N GLU A 477 -27.53 -20.25 -9.44
CA GLU A 477 -28.79 -20.28 -10.20
C GLU A 477 -29.86 -21.07 -9.45
N ASN A 478 -29.49 -22.22 -8.88
CA ASN A 478 -30.36 -23.03 -8.02
C ASN A 478 -30.79 -22.26 -6.76
N VAL A 479 -29.90 -21.48 -6.15
CA VAL A 479 -30.23 -20.60 -5.03
C VAL A 479 -31.14 -19.45 -5.47
N TYR A 480 -30.86 -18.80 -6.60
CA TYR A 480 -31.71 -17.72 -7.13
C TYR A 480 -33.13 -18.20 -7.46
N ASN A 481 -33.25 -19.38 -8.07
CA ASN A 481 -34.52 -20.00 -8.42
C ASN A 481 -35.23 -20.63 -7.21
N SER A 482 -34.61 -20.68 -6.02
CA SER A 482 -35.25 -21.21 -4.82
C SER A 482 -36.46 -20.35 -4.39
N PRO A 483 -37.54 -20.96 -3.87
CA PRO A 483 -38.71 -20.21 -3.37
C PRO A 483 -38.35 -19.17 -2.31
N ASP A 484 -37.36 -19.45 -1.47
CA ASP A 484 -36.89 -18.52 -0.44
C ASP A 484 -36.25 -17.25 -1.05
N CYS A 485 -35.39 -17.41 -2.08
CA CYS A 485 -34.83 -16.26 -2.80
C CYS A 485 -35.93 -15.48 -3.53
N GLN A 486 -36.82 -16.16 -4.24
CA GLN A 486 -37.91 -15.49 -4.95
C GLN A 486 -38.87 -14.75 -3.99
N MET A 487 -39.12 -15.28 -2.79
CA MET A 487 -39.87 -14.57 -1.75
C MET A 487 -39.15 -13.29 -1.29
N VAL A 488 -37.83 -13.35 -1.10
CA VAL A 488 -37.00 -12.18 -0.76
C VAL A 488 -37.07 -11.13 -1.88
N LEU A 489 -36.89 -11.54 -3.15
CA LEU A 489 -37.01 -10.66 -4.32
C LEU A 489 -38.43 -10.09 -4.52
N GLN A 490 -39.48 -10.81 -4.15
CA GLN A 490 -40.83 -10.29 -4.23
C GLN A 490 -41.11 -9.26 -3.13
N ARG A 491 -40.54 -9.41 -1.93
CA ARG A 491 -40.63 -8.37 -0.87
C ARG A 491 -39.99 -7.06 -1.33
N PHE A 492 -38.88 -7.15 -2.06
CA PHE A 492 -38.18 -6.02 -2.68
C PHE A 492 -39.03 -5.32 -3.75
N ARG A 493 -39.57 -6.07 -4.74
CA ARG A 493 -40.52 -5.51 -5.73
C ARG A 493 -41.70 -4.79 -5.07
N ASN A 494 -42.32 -5.43 -4.06
CA ASN A 494 -43.43 -4.85 -3.31
C ASN A 494 -43.03 -3.62 -2.45
N ALA A 495 -41.74 -3.44 -2.13
CA ALA A 495 -41.20 -2.28 -1.40
C ALA A 495 -40.81 -1.13 -2.33
N GLU A 496 -40.62 -1.42 -3.62
CA GLU A 496 -40.43 -0.47 -4.71
C GLU A 496 -41.78 0.09 -5.20
N GLU A 497 -42.81 -0.75 -5.40
CA GLU A 497 -44.18 -0.33 -5.79
C GLU A 497 -44.89 0.58 -4.76
N ARG A 498 -44.34 0.71 -3.55
CA ARG A 498 -44.88 1.55 -2.46
C ARG A 498 -44.23 2.94 -2.37
N LEU A 499 -43.37 3.29 -3.34
CA LEU A 499 -42.74 4.61 -3.50
C LEU A 499 -43.41 5.42 -4.62
#